data_AF-A0A3P6SLT0-F1
#
_entry.id   AF-A0A3P6SLT0-F1
#
_cell.length_a   1.000
_cell.length_b   1.000
_cell.length_c   1.000
_cell.angle_alpha   90.00
_cell.angle_beta   90.00
_cell.angle_gamma   90.00
#
_symmetry.space_group_name_H-M   'P 1'
#
loop_
_entity.id
_entity.type
_entity.pdbx_description
1 polymer ?
#
loop_
_entity_poly.entity_id
_entity_poly.type
_entity_poly.pdbx_seq_one_letter_code
_entity_poly.pdbx_strand_id
1 'polypeptide(L)'
;MIAAGTRTRWLRCRIWRLISMRTFLTLMFCCIVLEITLGLPAYMQQRDELPVENSGAFASKRSAIMKAKDLPKLQRNEKHVRWSMEKNKGWISKHREAPKSVEMQAYQQAQNGDTKASYDKSFYANRIIHFDLKGAAPKISYLKEVLRLVKASDATGILIEWEDTFPFDGILAENRNSDAYTVEEVRDLLQTAKSLNLDVIPLVPTFGHLEWILKVEKFRQYRQNDMFPQVICLADSDGVSVVLEAIRQVVQLHLPFGITYFHIGADEAFQFGECLKDRQWLETNKNEGKDSLAAMHLAKIANYVKTLIPNVRVLAWHDMIKSFEMTLIEQYRLDRLLEVVVWDYSETLQQQNGILLAS
;
A
#
# COMPACT_ATOMS: atom_id res chain seq x y z
N MET A 1 48.50 19.29 -68.56
CA MET A 1 47.49 18.94 -67.54
C MET A 1 48.04 19.42 -66.19
N ILE A 2 47.87 20.70 -65.83
CA ILE A 2 46.83 21.22 -64.91
C ILE A 2 46.75 20.33 -63.66
N ALA A 3 47.49 20.59 -62.58
CA ALA A 3 47.36 21.61 -61.53
C ALA A 3 46.79 21.01 -60.23
N ALA A 4 47.59 21.17 -59.18
CA ALA A 4 47.28 21.44 -57.77
C ALA A 4 45.89 21.12 -57.18
N GLY A 5 45.93 20.60 -55.95
CA GLY A 5 45.27 21.32 -54.85
C GLY A 5 44.14 20.62 -54.12
N THR A 6 44.48 20.11 -52.94
CA THR A 6 43.80 20.38 -51.65
C THR A 6 42.35 19.95 -51.41
N ARG A 7 42.22 19.02 -50.46
CA ARG A 7 41.36 19.10 -49.25
C ARG A 7 40.00 19.78 -49.42
N THR A 8 38.94 18.99 -49.60
CA THR A 8 37.60 19.32 -49.05
C THR A 8 36.69 18.10 -49.09
N ARG A 9 36.51 17.43 -47.94
CA ARG A 9 35.18 16.97 -47.49
C ARG A 9 35.16 16.53 -46.01
N TRP A 10 35.86 17.26 -45.15
CA TRP A 10 35.63 17.27 -43.70
C TRP A 10 34.93 18.59 -43.33
N LEU A 11 33.73 18.79 -43.86
CA LEU A 11 32.82 19.87 -43.45
C LEU A 11 31.39 19.35 -43.51
N ARG A 12 31.02 18.55 -42.50
CA ARG A 12 29.62 18.37 -42.06
C ARG A 12 29.56 17.68 -40.70
N CYS A 13 30.32 18.20 -39.73
CA CYS A 13 30.18 17.85 -38.31
C CYS A 13 30.90 18.91 -37.47
N ARG A 14 30.33 20.12 -37.33
CA ARG A 14 30.85 21.09 -36.34
C ARG A 14 29.92 22.26 -35.96
N ILE A 15 28.60 22.02 -35.93
CA ILE A 15 27.65 22.99 -35.31
C ILE A 15 26.87 22.36 -34.14
N TRP A 16 26.85 21.03 -33.98
CA TRP A 16 26.12 20.34 -32.91
C TRP A 16 26.99 19.80 -31.76
N ARG A 17 28.10 20.48 -31.43
CA ARG A 17 29.00 20.05 -30.33
C ARG A 17 29.29 21.14 -29.29
N LEU A 18 28.36 22.07 -29.10
CA LEU A 18 28.45 23.10 -28.05
C LEU A 18 27.10 23.37 -27.36
N ILE A 19 26.26 22.34 -27.21
CA ILE A 19 25.20 22.36 -26.21
C ILE A 19 25.62 21.31 -25.18
N SER A 20 26.24 21.78 -24.10
CA SER A 20 26.50 20.95 -22.93
C SER A 20 25.16 20.46 -22.39
N MET A 21 25.11 19.26 -21.80
CA MET A 21 23.94 18.76 -21.08
C MET A 21 23.39 19.82 -20.09
N ARG A 22 24.27 20.65 -19.54
CA ARG A 22 23.90 21.80 -18.70
C ARG A 22 23.05 22.83 -19.45
N THR A 23 23.43 23.21 -20.67
CA THR A 23 22.66 24.18 -21.46
C THR A 23 21.29 23.62 -21.87
N PHE A 24 21.20 22.33 -22.16
CA PHE A 24 19.92 21.67 -22.45
C PHE A 24 19.00 21.63 -21.22
N LEU A 25 19.55 21.28 -20.05
CA LEU A 25 18.81 21.28 -18.78
C LEU A 25 18.37 22.67 -18.35
N THR A 26 19.20 23.70 -18.54
CA THR A 26 18.82 25.09 -18.25
C THR A 26 17.70 25.56 -19.18
N LEU A 27 17.77 25.23 -20.48
CA LEU A 27 16.69 25.57 -21.43
C LEU A 27 15.38 24.86 -21.08
N MET A 28 15.43 23.57 -20.75
CA MET A 28 14.25 22.82 -20.29
C MET A 28 13.63 23.41 -19.03
N PHE A 29 14.46 23.76 -18.02
CA PHE A 29 13.97 24.38 -16.80
C PHE A 29 13.35 25.76 -17.06
N CYS A 30 13.97 26.59 -17.91
CA CYS A 30 13.40 27.87 -18.32
C CYS A 30 12.05 27.71 -19.04
N CYS A 31 11.89 26.70 -19.90
CA CYS A 31 10.62 26.42 -20.58
C CYS A 31 9.52 26.01 -19.59
N ILE A 32 9.82 25.15 -18.61
CA ILE A 32 8.87 24.73 -17.57
C ILE A 32 8.45 25.93 -16.71
N VAL A 33 9.40 26.78 -16.32
CA VAL A 33 9.11 28.01 -15.57
C VAL A 33 8.25 28.98 -16.41
N LEU A 34 8.50 29.08 -17.72
CA LEU A 34 7.69 29.90 -18.62
C LEU A 34 6.26 29.35 -18.75
N GLU A 35 6.08 28.04 -18.88
CA GLU A 35 4.75 27.41 -18.95
C GLU A 35 3.97 27.60 -17.64
N ILE A 36 4.62 27.47 -16.49
CA ILE A 36 3.98 27.71 -15.18
C ILE A 36 3.59 29.18 -15.05
N THR A 37 4.49 30.12 -15.39
CA THR A 37 4.23 31.55 -15.25
C THR A 37 3.21 32.10 -16.24
N LEU A 38 3.12 31.53 -17.46
CA LEU A 38 2.09 31.87 -18.45
C LEU A 38 0.79 31.08 -18.26
N GLY A 39 0.82 29.91 -17.63
CA GLY A 39 -0.36 29.09 -17.31
C GLY A 39 -1.10 29.53 -16.04
N LEU A 40 -0.41 30.21 -15.11
CA LEU A 40 -1.00 30.75 -13.88
C LEU A 40 -2.15 31.76 -14.12
N PRO A 41 -2.05 32.73 -15.06
CA PRO A 41 -3.16 33.61 -15.40
C PRO A 41 -4.37 32.88 -15.99
N ALA A 42 -4.14 31.88 -16.85
CA ALA A 42 -5.21 31.09 -17.49
C ALA A 42 -5.95 30.18 -16.48
N TYR A 43 -5.21 29.62 -15.51
CA TYR A 43 -5.79 28.82 -14.42
C TYR A 43 -6.62 29.66 -13.44
N MET A 44 -6.19 30.89 -13.14
CA MET A 44 -6.93 31.79 -12.25
C MET A 44 -8.22 32.31 -12.90
N GLN A 45 -8.21 32.58 -14.22
CA GLN A 45 -9.38 33.06 -14.94
C GLN A 45 -10.47 31.98 -15.10
N GLN A 46 -10.08 30.70 -15.21
CA GLN A 46 -11.03 29.58 -15.30
C GLN A 46 -11.72 29.24 -13.96
N ARG A 47 -11.18 29.71 -12.83
CA ARG A 47 -11.78 29.53 -11.50
C ARG A 47 -12.91 30.52 -11.22
N ASP A 48 -12.91 31.68 -11.89
CA ASP A 48 -13.89 32.75 -11.69
C ASP A 48 -15.10 32.68 -12.65
N GLU A 49 -15.12 31.74 -13.61
CA GLU A 49 -16.18 31.60 -14.62
C GLU A 49 -17.10 30.36 -14.47
N LEU A 50 -17.00 29.59 -13.37
CA LEU A 50 -17.93 28.47 -13.13
C LEU A 50 -19.27 28.97 -12.53
N PRO A 51 -20.43 28.69 -13.16
CA PRO A 51 -21.72 29.13 -12.65
C PRO A 51 -22.18 28.27 -11.46
N VAL A 52 -22.62 28.94 -10.40
CA VAL A 52 -23.28 28.32 -9.23
C VAL A 52 -24.68 27.87 -9.65
N GLU A 53 -24.88 26.55 -9.76
CA GLU A 53 -26.19 25.97 -10.03
C GLU A 53 -27.03 25.86 -8.74
N ASN A 54 -28.28 26.31 -8.86
CA ASN A 54 -29.24 26.53 -7.79
C ASN A 54 -29.70 25.23 -7.09
N SER A 55 -29.64 25.21 -5.75
CA SER A 55 -30.56 24.41 -4.91
C SER A 55 -31.58 25.34 -4.23
N GLY A 56 -32.42 25.96 -5.06
CA GLY A 56 -33.58 26.74 -4.62
C GLY A 56 -34.82 25.88 -4.49
N ALA A 57 -34.97 25.15 -3.38
CA ALA A 57 -36.25 24.54 -3.01
C ALA A 57 -36.39 24.33 -1.50
N PHE A 58 -36.20 25.38 -0.68
CA PHE A 58 -36.87 25.50 0.64
C PHE A 58 -36.73 26.90 1.25
N ALA A 59 -37.20 27.94 0.55
CA ALA A 59 -37.28 29.27 1.16
C ALA A 59 -38.47 30.07 0.60
N SER A 60 -39.67 29.70 1.02
CA SER A 60 -40.82 30.60 1.00
C SER A 60 -41.39 30.68 2.41
N LYS A 61 -41.60 31.94 2.83
CA LYS A 61 -42.14 32.40 4.12
C LYS A 61 -41.21 32.28 5.32
N ARG A 62 -40.50 33.36 5.60
CA ARG A 62 -40.70 34.10 6.85
C ARG A 62 -40.17 35.53 6.72
N SER A 63 -41.10 36.44 6.46
CA SER A 63 -41.03 37.82 6.93
C SER A 63 -42.19 38.00 7.90
N ALA A 64 -41.93 38.80 8.94
CA ALA A 64 -42.83 39.36 9.93
C ALA A 64 -42.96 38.65 11.31
N ILE A 65 -42.26 39.26 12.27
CA ILE A 65 -42.75 39.71 13.59
C ILE A 65 -43.17 38.62 14.60
N MET A 66 -42.42 38.49 15.71
CA MET A 66 -42.93 38.81 17.05
C MET A 66 -41.82 38.77 18.12
N LYS A 67 -42.02 39.62 19.14
CA LYS A 67 -41.14 39.96 20.25
C LYS A 67 -41.09 38.89 21.34
N ALA A 68 -39.99 38.94 22.09
CA ALA A 68 -39.77 38.51 23.47
C ALA A 68 -40.96 37.88 24.21
N LYS A 69 -40.83 36.57 24.49
CA LYS A 69 -41.10 35.93 25.78
C LYS A 69 -40.54 34.49 25.74
N ASP A 70 -40.06 34.05 26.89
CA ASP A 70 -39.69 32.66 27.23
C ASP A 70 -38.24 32.21 26.91
N LEU A 71 -37.27 32.87 27.56
CA LEU A 71 -36.14 32.16 28.19
C LEU A 71 -36.74 31.20 29.23
N PRO A 72 -36.66 29.86 29.06
CA PRO A 72 -35.56 29.12 29.70
C PRO A 72 -35.25 27.77 29.03
N LYS A 73 -34.16 27.66 28.24
CA LYS A 73 -33.57 26.34 27.89
C LYS A 73 -32.08 26.38 27.48
N LEU A 74 -31.39 27.49 27.72
CA LEU A 74 -29.95 27.66 27.49
C LEU A 74 -29.09 27.62 28.78
N GLN A 75 -29.64 27.17 29.91
CA GLN A 75 -28.92 27.08 31.19
C GLN A 75 -28.50 25.66 31.61
N ARG A 76 -28.74 24.63 30.78
CA ARG A 76 -28.42 23.23 31.18
C ARG A 76 -27.00 22.79 30.82
N ASN A 77 -26.30 23.47 29.89
CA ASN A 77 -24.95 23.06 29.47
C ASN A 77 -23.78 23.78 30.16
N GLU A 78 -24.00 24.89 30.88
CA GLU A 78 -22.90 25.55 31.62
C GLU A 78 -22.61 24.92 32.98
N LYS A 79 -23.56 24.19 33.59
CA LYS A 79 -23.33 23.52 34.88
C LYS A 79 -22.48 22.26 34.78
N HIS A 80 -22.48 21.57 33.63
CA HIS A 80 -21.69 20.35 33.46
C HIS A 80 -20.20 20.62 33.19
N VAL A 81 -19.89 21.73 32.51
CA VAL A 81 -18.51 22.15 32.26
C VAL A 81 -17.85 22.72 33.53
N ARG A 82 -18.63 23.36 34.42
CA ARG A 82 -18.12 23.93 35.69
C ARG A 82 -17.80 22.87 36.76
N TRP A 83 -18.56 21.76 36.81
CA TRP A 83 -18.30 20.66 37.75
C TRP A 83 -16.98 19.92 37.46
N SER A 84 -16.59 19.80 36.19
CA SER A 84 -15.34 19.12 35.79
C SER A 84 -14.09 19.95 36.13
N MET A 85 -14.19 21.29 36.08
CA MET A 85 -13.06 22.18 36.36
C MET A 85 -12.81 22.47 37.86
N GLU A 86 -13.82 22.33 38.73
CA GLU A 86 -13.64 22.53 40.18
C GLU A 86 -13.05 21.29 40.90
N LYS A 87 -13.29 20.06 40.40
CA LYS A 87 -12.64 18.86 40.97
C LYS A 87 -11.14 18.77 40.70
N ASN A 88 -10.64 19.43 39.64
CA ASN A 88 -9.22 19.39 39.29
C ASN A 88 -8.36 20.45 40.00
N LYS A 89 -8.98 21.41 40.71
CA LYS A 89 -8.27 22.39 41.55
C LYS A 89 -8.08 21.94 43.01
N GLY A 90 -8.83 20.92 43.45
CA GLY A 90 -8.69 20.31 44.79
C GLY A 90 -7.59 19.25 44.90
N TRP A 91 -7.15 18.67 43.79
CA TRP A 91 -6.08 17.65 43.76
C TRP A 91 -4.66 18.26 43.75
N ILE A 92 -4.51 19.49 43.25
CA ILE A 92 -3.21 20.16 43.05
C ILE A 92 -2.73 20.96 44.28
N SER A 93 -3.53 21.03 45.37
CA SER A 93 -3.18 21.84 46.56
C SER A 93 -2.85 21.05 47.83
N LYS A 94 -2.64 19.72 47.78
CA LYS A 94 -2.42 18.93 49.01
C LYS A 94 -1.10 18.20 49.23
N HIS A 95 -0.12 18.24 48.31
CA HIS A 95 1.21 17.67 48.58
C HIS A 95 2.32 18.66 48.23
N ARG A 96 2.57 19.58 49.15
CA ARG A 96 3.77 20.45 49.15
C ARG A 96 4.40 20.37 50.53
N GLU A 97 5.13 19.30 50.79
CA GLU A 97 6.10 19.21 51.88
C GLU A 97 7.17 18.20 51.45
N ALA A 98 8.43 18.65 51.43
CA ALA A 98 9.58 17.87 50.99
C ALA A 98 10.17 17.05 52.15
N PRO A 99 10.45 15.75 51.97
CA PRO A 99 11.41 15.05 52.81
C PRO A 99 12.82 15.18 52.23
N LYS A 100 13.76 15.48 53.12
CA LYS A 100 15.19 15.65 52.86
C LYS A 100 15.89 14.30 52.60
N SER A 101 16.76 14.29 51.60
CA SER A 101 18.11 13.67 51.61
C SER A 101 18.31 12.16 51.83
N VAL A 102 17.47 11.25 51.31
CA VAL A 102 17.79 9.80 51.35
C VAL A 102 17.80 9.09 49.97
N GLU A 103 17.32 9.73 48.90
CA GLU A 103 17.08 9.05 47.62
C GLU A 103 18.19 9.16 46.56
N MET A 104 19.40 9.62 46.93
CA MET A 104 20.53 9.75 46.00
C MET A 104 21.63 8.70 46.16
N GLN A 105 21.44 7.69 47.03
CA GLN A 105 22.38 6.57 47.15
C GLN A 105 21.85 5.28 46.51
N ALA A 106 20.53 5.12 46.38
CA ALA A 106 19.93 3.96 45.71
C ALA A 106 20.14 3.97 44.18
N TYR A 107 20.28 5.14 43.56
CA TYR A 107 20.50 5.26 42.12
C TYR A 107 21.93 4.96 41.66
N GLN A 108 22.92 5.02 42.56
CA GLN A 108 24.32 4.75 42.21
C GLN A 108 24.78 3.32 42.52
N GLN A 109 24.02 2.54 43.31
CA GLN A 109 24.32 1.13 43.55
C GLN A 109 23.67 0.16 42.55
N ALA A 110 22.74 0.63 41.71
CA ALA A 110 22.15 -0.18 40.64
C ALA A 110 23.03 -0.28 39.37
N GLN A 111 24.18 0.39 39.32
CA GLN A 111 25.11 0.35 38.17
C GLN A 111 26.33 -0.57 38.37
N ASN A 112 26.42 -1.30 39.48
CA ASN A 112 27.52 -2.24 39.75
C ASN A 112 27.02 -3.68 40.02
N GLY A 113 26.09 -4.16 39.19
CA GLY A 113 25.70 -5.56 39.18
C GLY A 113 25.47 -6.02 37.74
N ASP A 114 26.22 -7.02 37.30
CA ASP A 114 26.04 -7.84 36.10
C ASP A 114 24.64 -7.77 35.44
N THR A 115 24.39 -6.78 34.58
CA THR A 115 23.23 -6.75 33.68
C THR A 115 23.65 -7.10 32.26
N LYS A 116 24.36 -8.21 32.11
CA LYS A 116 24.43 -8.96 30.84
C LYS A 116 23.37 -10.07 30.79
N ALA A 117 22.32 -9.91 31.58
CA ALA A 117 21.17 -10.80 31.60
C ALA A 117 20.12 -10.30 30.58
N SER A 118 20.16 -10.92 29.40
CA SER A 118 18.99 -11.29 28.58
C SER A 118 17.89 -10.23 28.42
N TYR A 119 18.10 -9.31 27.46
CA TYR A 119 17.00 -8.70 26.69
C TYR A 119 16.62 -9.59 25.49
N ASP A 120 16.85 -10.90 25.59
CA ASP A 120 16.91 -11.82 24.44
C ASP A 120 15.52 -12.33 23.99
N LYS A 121 14.44 -11.63 24.36
CA LYS A 121 13.08 -12.01 23.97
C LYS A 121 12.31 -10.81 23.44
N SER A 122 12.36 -10.65 22.13
CA SER A 122 11.52 -9.72 21.38
C SER A 122 10.03 -9.97 21.66
N PHE A 123 9.24 -8.91 21.78
CA PHE A 123 7.78 -8.96 22.00
C PHE A 123 7.03 -9.62 20.83
N TYR A 124 7.46 -9.36 19.59
CA TYR A 124 6.84 -9.92 18.39
C TYR A 124 7.62 -11.15 17.94
N ALA A 125 6.94 -12.29 17.82
CA ALA A 125 7.54 -13.53 17.32
C ALA A 125 8.04 -13.37 15.87
N ASN A 126 7.23 -12.73 15.01
CA ASN A 126 7.57 -12.45 13.62
C ASN A 126 7.92 -10.97 13.46
N ARG A 127 9.10 -10.68 12.91
CA ARG A 127 9.59 -9.34 12.58
C ARG A 127 10.00 -9.35 11.12
N ILE A 128 9.11 -8.85 10.28
CA ILE A 128 9.18 -9.00 8.84
C ILE A 128 9.50 -7.65 8.21
N ILE A 129 10.46 -7.62 7.29
CA ILE A 129 10.77 -6.44 6.48
C ILE A 129 10.18 -6.61 5.10
N HIS A 130 9.36 -5.64 4.68
CA HIS A 130 8.71 -5.64 3.36
C HIS A 130 9.61 -5.01 2.29
N PHE A 131 9.86 -5.78 1.23
CA PHE A 131 10.51 -5.36 0.00
C PHE A 131 9.47 -5.26 -1.11
N ASP A 132 9.10 -4.02 -1.44
CA ASP A 132 8.38 -3.70 -2.65
C ASP A 132 9.38 -3.61 -3.80
N LEU A 133 9.30 -4.57 -4.74
CA LEU A 133 10.23 -4.68 -5.87
C LEU A 133 9.62 -4.18 -7.18
N LYS A 134 8.54 -3.39 -7.15
CA LYS A 134 7.89 -2.90 -8.37
C LYS A 134 8.73 -1.86 -9.12
N GLY A 135 8.82 -2.02 -10.45
CA GLY A 135 9.36 -1.02 -11.38
C GLY A 135 10.87 -0.74 -11.32
N ALA A 136 11.53 -0.85 -10.17
CA ALA A 136 12.94 -0.52 -9.96
C ALA A 136 13.64 -1.52 -9.03
N ALA A 137 13.79 -2.76 -9.51
CA ALA A 137 14.45 -3.83 -8.78
C ALA A 137 15.92 -3.50 -8.46
N PRO A 138 16.34 -3.50 -7.17
CA PRO A 138 17.74 -3.37 -6.80
C PRO A 138 18.55 -4.58 -7.28
N LYS A 139 19.86 -4.43 -7.49
CA LYS A 139 20.71 -5.58 -7.87
C LYS A 139 20.71 -6.65 -6.79
N ILE A 140 20.75 -7.93 -7.19
CA ILE A 140 20.85 -9.06 -6.25
C ILE A 140 22.02 -8.91 -5.28
N SER A 141 23.18 -8.44 -5.75
CA SER A 141 24.34 -8.21 -4.88
C SER A 141 24.02 -7.23 -3.74
N TYR A 142 23.27 -6.17 -4.04
CA TYR A 142 22.85 -5.19 -3.05
C TYR A 142 21.77 -5.75 -2.12
N LEU A 143 20.74 -6.43 -2.66
CA LEU A 143 19.73 -7.08 -1.82
C LEU A 143 20.35 -8.04 -0.81
N LYS A 144 21.36 -8.81 -1.19
CA LYS A 144 22.09 -9.69 -0.26
C LYS A 144 22.79 -8.94 0.87
N GLU A 145 23.33 -7.76 0.62
CA GLU A 145 23.88 -6.90 1.66
C GLU A 145 22.78 -6.41 2.60
N VAL A 146 21.65 -5.99 2.04
CA VAL A 146 20.48 -5.58 2.83
C VAL A 146 19.93 -6.74 3.66
N LEU A 147 19.85 -7.97 3.14
CA LEU A 147 19.40 -9.14 3.91
C LEU A 147 20.29 -9.42 5.12
N ARG A 148 21.61 -9.22 5.01
CA ARG A 148 22.52 -9.34 6.16
C ARG A 148 22.25 -8.26 7.20
N LEU A 149 21.96 -7.03 6.78
CA LEU A 149 21.59 -5.94 7.67
C LEU A 149 20.25 -6.20 8.36
N VAL A 150 19.24 -6.66 7.60
CA VAL A 150 17.93 -7.06 8.10
C VAL A 150 18.08 -8.15 9.16
N LYS A 151 18.91 -9.17 8.89
CA LYS A 151 19.19 -10.22 9.87
C LYS A 151 19.92 -9.71 11.11
N ALA A 152 20.92 -8.84 10.93
CA ALA A 152 21.66 -8.21 12.03
C ALA A 152 20.78 -7.27 12.88
N SER A 153 19.64 -6.85 12.36
CA SER A 153 18.61 -6.06 13.05
C SER A 153 17.52 -6.95 13.69
N ASP A 154 17.82 -8.23 13.93
CA ASP A 154 16.95 -9.24 14.53
C ASP A 154 15.67 -9.56 13.76
N ALA A 155 15.55 -9.21 12.47
CA ALA A 155 14.40 -9.66 11.69
C ALA A 155 14.34 -11.20 11.60
N THR A 156 13.12 -11.73 11.57
CA THR A 156 12.86 -13.16 11.43
C THR A 156 12.55 -13.56 10.00
N GLY A 157 12.21 -12.59 9.15
CA GLY A 157 11.85 -12.86 7.77
C GLY A 157 11.70 -11.59 6.94
N ILE A 158 11.32 -11.80 5.69
CA ILE A 158 11.11 -10.78 4.69
C ILE A 158 9.81 -11.07 3.93
N LEU A 159 9.09 -10.01 3.59
CA LEU A 159 7.97 -10.03 2.65
C LEU A 159 8.51 -9.51 1.32
N ILE A 160 8.33 -10.25 0.23
CA ILE A 160 8.76 -9.81 -1.09
C ILE A 160 7.54 -9.70 -1.99
N GLU A 161 7.20 -8.48 -2.36
CA GLU A 161 6.16 -8.17 -3.34
C GLU A 161 6.70 -8.29 -4.76
N TRP A 162 6.16 -9.28 -5.47
CA TRP A 162 6.53 -9.62 -6.84
C TRP A 162 5.52 -9.04 -7.83
N GLU A 163 6.05 -8.26 -8.76
CA GLU A 163 5.33 -7.73 -9.92
C GLU A 163 6.19 -7.95 -11.19
N ASP A 164 6.35 -6.94 -12.04
CA ASP A 164 7.09 -7.03 -13.30
C ASP A 164 8.59 -7.32 -13.18
N THR A 165 9.17 -7.31 -11.99
CA THR A 165 10.59 -7.66 -11.77
C THR A 165 10.85 -9.16 -11.59
N PHE A 166 9.80 -9.98 -11.47
CA PHE A 166 9.91 -11.43 -11.41
C PHE A 166 10.16 -12.05 -12.80
N PRO A 167 10.92 -13.17 -12.94
CA PRO A 167 11.18 -13.87 -14.20
C PRO A 167 9.95 -14.64 -14.74
N PHE A 168 8.82 -13.97 -14.94
CA PHE A 168 7.63 -14.60 -15.51
C PHE A 168 7.88 -15.14 -16.92
N ASP A 169 7.30 -16.29 -17.23
CA ASP A 169 7.34 -16.92 -18.55
C ASP A 169 5.93 -17.06 -19.19
N GLY A 170 5.89 -17.68 -20.37
CA GLY A 170 4.63 -17.99 -21.05
C GLY A 170 3.78 -16.76 -21.33
N ILE A 171 2.51 -16.78 -20.91
CA ILE A 171 1.54 -15.70 -21.18
C ILE A 171 1.96 -14.37 -20.53
N LEU A 172 2.72 -14.43 -19.43
CA LEU A 172 3.19 -13.28 -18.65
C LEU A 172 4.60 -12.80 -19.07
N ALA A 173 5.25 -13.45 -20.04
CA ALA A 173 6.63 -13.14 -20.43
C ALA A 173 6.84 -11.68 -20.89
N GLU A 174 5.81 -11.07 -21.49
CA GLU A 174 5.78 -9.68 -21.97
C GLU A 174 5.58 -8.65 -20.86
N ASN A 175 5.08 -9.08 -19.70
CA ASN A 175 4.81 -8.20 -18.57
C ASN A 175 6.06 -7.85 -17.79
N ARG A 176 7.14 -8.61 -18.00
CA ARG A 176 8.41 -8.39 -17.34
C ARG A 176 8.98 -7.02 -17.70
N ASN A 177 9.51 -6.38 -16.69
CA ASN A 177 10.43 -5.27 -16.84
C ASN A 177 11.66 -5.73 -17.64
N SER A 178 12.25 -4.84 -18.45
CA SER A 178 13.51 -5.11 -19.15
C SER A 178 14.65 -5.51 -18.23
N ASP A 179 14.62 -5.02 -16.99
CA ASP A 179 15.57 -5.33 -15.92
C ASP A 179 15.02 -6.36 -14.90
N ALA A 180 14.02 -7.15 -15.28
CA ALA A 180 13.53 -8.24 -14.45
C ALA A 180 14.66 -9.25 -14.14
N TYR A 181 14.63 -9.80 -12.93
CA TYR A 181 15.60 -10.82 -12.53
C TYR A 181 15.51 -12.05 -13.42
N THR A 182 16.61 -12.78 -13.50
CA THR A 182 16.64 -14.15 -14.01
C THR A 182 16.15 -15.15 -12.96
N VAL A 183 15.79 -16.37 -13.39
CA VAL A 183 15.41 -17.46 -12.48
C VAL A 183 16.54 -17.79 -11.50
N GLU A 184 17.79 -17.76 -11.98
CA GLU A 184 18.99 -18.00 -11.20
C GLU A 184 19.20 -16.92 -10.14
N GLU A 185 18.98 -15.66 -10.48
CA GLU A 185 19.06 -14.53 -9.56
C GLU A 185 18.01 -14.60 -8.43
N VAL A 186 16.77 -14.95 -8.76
CA VAL A 186 15.73 -15.18 -7.74
C VAL A 186 16.11 -16.35 -6.83
N ARG A 187 16.55 -17.49 -7.39
CA ARG A 187 17.01 -18.64 -6.59
C ARG A 187 18.17 -18.29 -5.68
N ASP A 188 19.12 -17.49 -6.16
CA ASP A 188 20.29 -17.04 -5.41
C ASP A 188 19.90 -16.10 -4.24
N LEU A 189 18.91 -15.22 -4.46
CA LEU A 189 18.32 -14.40 -3.39
C LEU A 189 17.63 -15.27 -2.32
N LEU A 190 16.76 -16.18 -2.74
CA LEU A 190 16.02 -17.07 -1.83
C LEU A 190 16.95 -18.00 -1.05
N GLN A 191 18.00 -18.52 -1.70
CA GLN A 191 19.04 -19.31 -1.04
C GLN A 191 19.81 -18.49 0.01
N THR A 192 20.02 -17.21 -0.24
CA THR A 192 20.67 -16.30 0.71
C THR A 192 19.76 -15.98 1.90
N ALA A 193 18.48 -15.71 1.69
CA ALA A 193 17.53 -15.52 2.77
C ALA A 193 17.46 -16.76 3.68
N LYS A 194 17.38 -17.96 3.07
CA LYS A 194 17.38 -19.24 3.79
C LYS A 194 18.65 -19.47 4.60
N SER A 195 19.83 -19.18 4.05
CA SER A 195 21.09 -19.34 4.79
C SER A 195 21.26 -18.36 5.96
N LEU A 196 20.56 -17.23 5.90
CA LEU A 196 20.47 -16.25 6.99
C LEU A 196 19.38 -16.59 8.02
N ASN A 197 18.64 -17.69 7.84
CA ASN A 197 17.45 -18.03 8.64
C ASN A 197 16.46 -16.85 8.67
N LEU A 198 16.12 -16.34 7.48
CA LEU A 198 15.03 -15.41 7.25
C LEU A 198 13.92 -16.16 6.51
N ASP A 199 12.73 -16.22 7.11
CA ASP A 199 11.54 -16.73 6.43
C ASP A 199 11.18 -15.80 5.27
N VAL A 200 10.90 -16.36 4.10
CA VAL A 200 10.48 -15.57 2.93
C VAL A 200 8.98 -15.72 2.74
N ILE A 201 8.28 -14.59 2.73
CA ILE A 201 6.85 -14.50 2.44
C ILE A 201 6.73 -13.89 1.03
N PRO A 202 6.40 -14.68 -0.01
CA PRO A 202 6.04 -14.13 -1.30
C PRO A 202 4.70 -13.39 -1.23
N LEU A 203 4.65 -12.21 -1.85
CA LEU A 203 3.42 -11.45 -2.10
C LEU A 203 3.23 -11.32 -3.61
N VAL A 204 2.02 -11.65 -4.09
CA VAL A 204 1.57 -11.35 -5.44
C VAL A 204 0.26 -10.57 -5.32
N PRO A 205 0.14 -9.35 -5.88
CA PRO A 205 -1.15 -8.65 -5.92
C PRO A 205 -2.17 -9.44 -6.76
N THR A 206 -3.40 -9.58 -6.26
CA THR A 206 -4.42 -10.43 -6.91
C THR A 206 -5.77 -9.76 -7.16
N PHE A 207 -5.93 -8.49 -6.78
CA PHE A 207 -7.20 -7.77 -6.89
C PHE A 207 -6.96 -6.36 -7.42
N GLY A 208 -6.36 -5.48 -6.62
CA GLY A 208 -5.78 -4.20 -7.03
C GLY A 208 -4.28 -4.33 -7.30
N HIS A 209 -3.63 -3.19 -7.58
CA HIS A 209 -2.19 -3.10 -7.89
C HIS A 209 -1.74 -4.02 -9.05
N LEU A 210 -2.61 -4.20 -10.03
CA LEU A 210 -2.36 -5.06 -11.19
C LEU A 210 -1.91 -4.29 -12.43
N GLU A 211 -1.43 -3.04 -12.29
CA GLU A 211 -0.93 -2.22 -13.40
C GLU A 211 0.14 -2.95 -14.20
N TRP A 212 1.00 -3.72 -13.53
CA TRP A 212 2.04 -4.51 -14.19
C TRP A 212 1.49 -5.61 -15.13
N ILE A 213 0.33 -6.19 -14.82
CA ILE A 213 -0.39 -7.11 -15.71
C ILE A 213 -1.18 -6.31 -16.75
N LEU A 214 -2.08 -5.48 -16.26
CA LEU A 214 -3.18 -4.91 -17.02
C LEU A 214 -2.74 -3.75 -17.91
N LYS A 215 -1.53 -3.20 -17.77
CA LYS A 215 -0.97 -2.20 -18.72
C LYS A 215 -0.76 -2.77 -20.12
N VAL A 216 -0.56 -4.08 -20.25
CA VAL A 216 -0.31 -4.74 -21.54
C VAL A 216 -1.62 -4.90 -22.32
N GLU A 217 -1.63 -4.51 -23.59
CA GLU A 217 -2.86 -4.40 -24.40
C GLU A 217 -3.66 -5.71 -24.48
N LYS A 218 -2.99 -6.86 -24.57
CA LYS A 218 -3.67 -8.17 -24.63
C LYS A 218 -4.51 -8.49 -23.38
N PHE A 219 -4.21 -7.85 -22.25
CA PHE A 219 -4.92 -8.02 -20.97
C PHE A 219 -5.86 -6.86 -20.63
N ARG A 220 -5.91 -5.82 -21.47
CA ARG A 220 -6.78 -4.66 -21.28
C ARG A 220 -8.26 -5.04 -21.12
N GLN A 221 -8.69 -6.06 -21.86
CA GLN A 221 -10.05 -6.61 -21.78
C GLN A 221 -10.46 -7.13 -20.40
N TYR A 222 -9.50 -7.39 -19.50
CA TYR A 222 -9.75 -7.91 -18.15
C TYR A 222 -9.82 -6.81 -17.09
N ARG A 223 -9.67 -5.53 -17.44
CA ARG A 223 -9.77 -4.43 -16.48
C ARG A 223 -11.21 -4.24 -15.98
N GLN A 224 -11.37 -3.77 -14.75
CA GLN A 224 -12.66 -3.26 -14.26
C GLN A 224 -13.12 -2.06 -15.07
N ASN A 225 -12.19 -1.12 -15.28
CA ASN A 225 -12.40 0.10 -16.01
C ASN A 225 -11.33 0.17 -17.11
N ASP A 226 -11.78 0.35 -18.36
CA ASP A 226 -10.89 0.36 -19.51
C ASP A 226 -9.78 1.44 -19.42
N MET A 227 -10.08 2.56 -18.76
CA MET A 227 -9.14 3.67 -18.55
C MET A 227 -8.07 3.38 -17.51
N PHE A 228 -8.33 2.50 -16.54
CA PHE A 228 -7.48 2.31 -15.35
C PHE A 228 -6.99 0.86 -15.25
N PRO A 229 -5.69 0.58 -15.46
CA PRO A 229 -5.15 -0.78 -15.41
C PRO A 229 -4.90 -1.29 -13.98
N GLN A 230 -5.64 -0.85 -12.97
CA GLN A 230 -5.32 -1.16 -11.58
C GLN A 230 -6.05 -2.40 -11.03
N VAL A 231 -7.31 -2.60 -11.43
CA VAL A 231 -8.19 -3.63 -10.84
C VAL A 231 -8.68 -4.61 -11.90
N ILE A 232 -8.61 -5.90 -11.59
CA ILE A 232 -9.11 -7.00 -12.44
C ILE A 232 -10.64 -7.14 -12.35
N CYS A 233 -11.28 -7.45 -13.47
CA CYS A 233 -12.69 -7.83 -13.57
C CYS A 233 -12.88 -9.19 -12.85
N LEU A 234 -13.57 -9.21 -11.71
CA LEU A 234 -13.55 -10.34 -10.77
C LEU A 234 -14.36 -11.54 -11.28
N ALA A 235 -15.44 -11.28 -12.01
CA ALA A 235 -16.27 -12.29 -12.65
C ALA A 235 -15.68 -12.77 -13.99
N ASP A 236 -14.56 -12.20 -14.46
CA ASP A 236 -13.85 -12.70 -15.63
C ASP A 236 -12.93 -13.87 -15.27
N SER A 237 -13.39 -15.11 -15.54
CA SER A 237 -12.59 -16.31 -15.28
C SER A 237 -11.26 -16.32 -16.01
N ASP A 238 -11.21 -15.78 -17.23
CA ASP A 238 -10.01 -15.80 -18.07
C ASP A 238 -9.02 -14.75 -17.56
N GLY A 239 -9.50 -13.57 -17.20
CA GLY A 239 -8.70 -12.53 -16.55
C GLY A 239 -8.13 -13.00 -15.21
N VAL A 240 -8.96 -13.60 -14.36
CA VAL A 240 -8.52 -14.17 -13.07
C VAL A 240 -7.52 -15.31 -13.30
N SER A 241 -7.64 -16.10 -14.36
CA SER A 241 -6.67 -17.17 -14.66
C SER A 241 -5.24 -16.66 -14.89
N VAL A 242 -5.09 -15.43 -15.41
CA VAL A 242 -3.77 -14.78 -15.58
C VAL A 242 -3.13 -14.48 -14.23
N VAL A 243 -3.94 -14.03 -13.25
CA VAL A 243 -3.49 -13.82 -11.86
C VAL A 243 -3.12 -15.15 -11.19
N LEU A 244 -3.93 -16.20 -11.38
CA LEU A 244 -3.61 -17.54 -10.87
C LEU A 244 -2.30 -18.07 -11.46
N GLU A 245 -2.02 -17.80 -12.73
CA GLU A 245 -0.75 -18.18 -13.36
C GLU A 245 0.44 -17.43 -12.74
N ALA A 246 0.29 -16.14 -12.42
CA ALA A 246 1.34 -15.39 -11.71
C ALA A 246 1.65 -16.01 -10.34
N ILE A 247 0.61 -16.34 -9.56
CA ILE A 247 0.74 -17.07 -8.29
C ILE A 247 1.46 -18.39 -8.51
N ARG A 248 1.04 -19.19 -9.49
CA ARG A 248 1.62 -20.52 -9.77
C ARG A 248 3.12 -20.43 -10.03
N GLN A 249 3.57 -19.48 -10.85
CA GLN A 249 4.98 -19.29 -11.16
C GLN A 249 5.79 -18.84 -9.94
N VAL A 250 5.28 -17.88 -9.15
CA VAL A 250 5.95 -17.44 -7.91
C VAL A 250 6.06 -18.60 -6.91
N VAL A 251 4.97 -19.34 -6.68
CA VAL A 251 4.99 -20.52 -5.80
C VAL A 251 6.01 -21.55 -6.29
N GLN A 252 6.06 -21.83 -7.60
CA GLN A 252 6.97 -22.83 -8.16
C GLN A 252 8.45 -22.50 -7.89
N LEU A 253 8.86 -21.22 -7.94
CA LEU A 253 10.23 -20.81 -7.64
C LEU A 253 10.53 -20.77 -6.15
N HIS A 254 9.55 -20.44 -5.30
CA HIS A 254 9.72 -20.33 -3.85
C HIS A 254 9.63 -21.67 -3.12
N LEU A 255 8.85 -22.63 -3.62
CA LEU A 255 8.55 -23.90 -2.94
C LEU A 255 9.81 -24.70 -2.50
N PRO A 256 10.90 -24.80 -3.31
CA PRO A 256 12.12 -25.49 -2.88
C PRO A 256 12.81 -24.87 -1.65
N PHE A 257 12.52 -23.61 -1.36
CA PHE A 257 13.10 -22.89 -0.23
C PHE A 257 12.23 -22.97 1.03
N GLY A 258 10.94 -23.30 0.87
CA GLY A 258 9.93 -23.40 1.93
C GLY A 258 9.02 -22.18 1.95
N ILE A 259 7.71 -22.40 2.13
CA ILE A 259 6.70 -21.33 2.18
C ILE A 259 5.73 -21.63 3.32
N THR A 260 5.79 -20.82 4.39
CA THR A 260 4.85 -20.91 5.53
C THR A 260 3.67 -19.95 5.36
N TYR A 261 3.94 -18.78 4.78
CA TYR A 261 2.98 -17.74 4.52
C TYR A 261 3.01 -17.35 3.04
N PHE A 262 1.87 -16.99 2.48
CA PHE A 262 1.78 -16.42 1.13
C PHE A 262 0.81 -15.24 1.17
N HIS A 263 1.23 -14.08 0.70
CA HIS A 263 0.42 -12.87 0.73
C HIS A 263 -0.23 -12.62 -0.64
N ILE A 264 -1.55 -12.45 -0.67
CA ILE A 264 -2.31 -12.27 -1.92
C ILE A 264 -2.60 -10.80 -2.27
N GLY A 265 -2.07 -9.89 -1.46
CA GLY A 265 -2.28 -8.44 -1.58
C GLY A 265 -3.71 -8.10 -1.18
N ALA A 266 -4.48 -7.66 -2.17
CA ALA A 266 -5.89 -7.32 -2.08
C ALA A 266 -6.24 -6.03 -1.32
N ASP A 267 -5.36 -5.04 -1.43
CA ASP A 267 -5.54 -3.66 -0.99
C ASP A 267 -6.04 -2.74 -2.11
N GLU A 268 -6.62 -1.61 -1.70
CA GLU A 268 -6.97 -0.40 -2.47
C GLU A 268 -7.78 -0.61 -3.77
N ALA A 269 -8.43 -1.75 -3.92
CA ALA A 269 -9.19 -2.12 -5.11
C ALA A 269 -10.64 -1.62 -5.09
N PHE A 270 -10.87 -0.31 -4.92
CA PHE A 270 -12.21 0.25 -4.69
C PHE A 270 -13.13 0.25 -5.93
N GLN A 271 -12.56 0.24 -7.13
CA GLN A 271 -13.31 0.32 -8.41
C GLN A 271 -13.67 -1.07 -8.96
N PHE A 272 -14.45 -1.85 -8.23
CA PHE A 272 -14.91 -3.18 -8.66
C PHE A 272 -16.43 -3.23 -8.86
N GLY A 273 -16.92 -4.23 -9.58
CA GLY A 273 -18.33 -4.32 -9.94
C GLY A 273 -18.72 -3.43 -11.12
N GLU A 274 -17.75 -2.98 -11.93
CA GLU A 274 -17.98 -2.03 -13.02
C GLU A 274 -17.87 -2.67 -14.41
N CYS A 275 -16.97 -3.65 -14.60
CA CYS A 275 -16.84 -4.31 -15.90
C CYS A 275 -18.13 -5.07 -16.29
N LEU A 276 -18.27 -5.39 -17.58
CA LEU A 276 -19.47 -6.04 -18.12
C LEU A 276 -19.78 -7.38 -17.41
N LYS A 277 -18.76 -8.23 -17.19
CA LYS A 277 -18.96 -9.55 -16.56
C LYS A 277 -19.36 -9.41 -15.09
N ASP A 278 -18.78 -8.47 -14.35
CA ASP A 278 -19.19 -8.21 -12.97
C ASP A 278 -20.64 -7.71 -12.90
N ARG A 279 -21.03 -6.79 -13.78
CA ARG A 279 -22.42 -6.32 -13.84
C ARG A 279 -23.40 -7.44 -14.15
N GLN A 280 -23.07 -8.31 -15.11
CA GLN A 280 -23.89 -9.49 -15.44
C GLN A 280 -23.98 -10.46 -14.25
N TRP A 281 -22.88 -10.65 -13.52
CA TRP A 281 -22.88 -11.47 -12.31
C TRP A 281 -23.79 -10.87 -11.23
N LEU A 282 -23.73 -9.55 -10.99
CA LEU A 282 -24.59 -8.86 -10.03
C LEU A 282 -26.07 -8.91 -10.45
N GLU A 283 -26.37 -8.79 -11.73
CA GLU A 283 -27.74 -8.93 -12.27
C GLU A 283 -28.32 -10.33 -12.07
N THR A 284 -27.47 -11.35 -12.17
CA THR A 284 -27.85 -12.76 -11.96
C THR A 284 -28.00 -13.08 -10.48
N ASN A 285 -27.17 -12.48 -9.62
CA ASN A 285 -27.13 -12.69 -8.19
C ASN A 285 -27.72 -11.49 -7.44
N LYS A 286 -28.98 -11.13 -7.71
CA LYS A 286 -29.61 -9.88 -7.21
C LYS A 286 -29.64 -9.72 -5.69
N ASN A 287 -29.55 -10.82 -4.95
CA ASN A 287 -29.51 -10.82 -3.49
C ASN A 287 -28.08 -10.63 -2.94
N GLU A 288 -27.08 -10.64 -3.83
CA GLU A 288 -25.68 -10.50 -3.52
C GLU A 288 -25.18 -9.11 -3.94
N GLY A 289 -24.44 -8.45 -3.05
CA GLY A 289 -23.82 -7.15 -3.33
C GLY A 289 -22.43 -7.30 -3.97
N LYS A 290 -21.83 -6.15 -4.31
CA LYS A 290 -20.43 -6.08 -4.77
C LYS A 290 -19.48 -6.78 -3.80
N ASP A 291 -19.66 -6.58 -2.50
CA ASP A 291 -18.81 -7.20 -1.47
C ASP A 291 -18.83 -8.74 -1.56
N SER A 292 -19.97 -9.34 -1.94
CA SER A 292 -20.07 -10.79 -2.16
C SER A 292 -19.19 -11.25 -3.31
N LEU A 293 -19.14 -10.48 -4.39
CA LEU A 293 -18.24 -10.73 -5.52
C LEU A 293 -16.76 -10.62 -5.09
N ALA A 294 -16.41 -9.62 -4.28
CA ALA A 294 -15.05 -9.47 -3.76
C ALA A 294 -14.67 -10.60 -2.78
N ALA A 295 -15.56 -10.95 -1.83
CA ALA A 295 -15.35 -12.05 -0.89
C ALA A 295 -15.20 -13.40 -1.61
N MET A 296 -16.02 -13.65 -2.64
CA MET A 296 -15.90 -14.80 -3.52
C MET A 296 -14.53 -14.84 -4.22
N HIS A 297 -14.07 -13.71 -4.76
CA HIS A 297 -12.76 -13.61 -5.40
C HIS A 297 -11.63 -13.92 -4.42
N LEU A 298 -11.62 -13.30 -3.23
CA LEU A 298 -10.62 -13.58 -2.20
C LEU A 298 -10.60 -15.04 -1.78
N ALA A 299 -11.77 -15.64 -1.56
CA ALA A 299 -11.88 -17.05 -1.24
C ALA A 299 -11.34 -17.94 -2.37
N LYS A 300 -11.62 -17.61 -3.63
CA LYS A 300 -11.10 -18.32 -4.81
C LYS A 300 -9.57 -18.29 -4.86
N ILE A 301 -8.97 -17.10 -4.72
CA ILE A 301 -7.51 -16.93 -4.72
C ILE A 301 -6.87 -17.69 -3.55
N ALA A 302 -7.40 -17.52 -2.33
CA ALA A 302 -6.85 -18.17 -1.14
C ALA A 302 -6.92 -19.70 -1.21
N ASN A 303 -8.03 -20.25 -1.71
CA ASN A 303 -8.15 -21.69 -1.94
C ASN A 303 -7.14 -22.16 -2.97
N TYR A 304 -6.96 -21.44 -4.09
CA TYR A 304 -5.98 -21.80 -5.10
C TYR A 304 -4.56 -21.86 -4.51
N VAL A 305 -4.15 -20.85 -3.75
CA VAL A 305 -2.85 -20.83 -3.05
C VAL A 305 -2.70 -22.06 -2.13
N LYS A 306 -3.73 -22.40 -1.35
CA LYS A 306 -3.73 -23.59 -0.47
C LYS A 306 -3.69 -24.92 -1.23
N THR A 307 -4.19 -24.97 -2.47
CA THR A 307 -4.03 -26.16 -3.33
C THR A 307 -2.59 -26.36 -3.80
N LEU A 308 -1.85 -25.26 -4.01
CA LEU A 308 -0.46 -25.30 -4.45
C LEU A 308 0.51 -25.53 -3.28
N ILE A 309 0.17 -25.01 -2.09
CA ILE A 309 1.00 -25.08 -0.89
C ILE A 309 0.16 -25.63 0.27
N PRO A 310 0.23 -26.95 0.53
CA PRO A 310 -0.48 -27.55 1.67
C PRO A 310 -0.10 -26.88 3.00
N ASN A 311 -1.09 -26.61 3.84
CA ASN A 311 -0.95 -25.99 5.17
C ASN A 311 -0.42 -24.54 5.21
N VAL A 312 -0.36 -23.84 4.07
CA VAL A 312 0.03 -22.44 4.04
C VAL A 312 -0.97 -21.52 4.74
N ARG A 313 -0.44 -20.51 5.43
CA ARG A 313 -1.22 -19.39 5.99
C ARG A 313 -1.30 -18.30 4.92
N VAL A 314 -2.52 -17.97 4.46
CA VAL A 314 -2.69 -16.99 3.38
C VAL A 314 -2.94 -15.63 4.02
N LEU A 315 -2.15 -14.64 3.64
CA LEU A 315 -2.22 -13.27 4.16
C LEU A 315 -2.93 -12.35 3.15
N ALA A 316 -3.73 -11.41 3.64
CA ALA A 316 -4.33 -10.36 2.81
C ALA A 316 -4.35 -9.04 3.59
N TRP A 317 -4.23 -7.92 2.88
CA TRP A 317 -4.32 -6.60 3.50
C TRP A 317 -5.74 -6.32 4.01
N HIS A 318 -5.83 -5.58 5.11
CA HIS A 318 -7.07 -5.40 5.87
C HIS A 318 -8.12 -4.48 5.25
N ASP A 319 -7.70 -3.54 4.41
CA ASP A 319 -8.47 -2.34 4.08
C ASP A 319 -9.71 -2.63 3.22
N MET A 320 -9.64 -3.63 2.34
CA MET A 320 -10.80 -4.09 1.57
C MET A 320 -11.73 -5.01 2.39
N ILE A 321 -11.19 -5.74 3.37
CA ILE A 321 -11.94 -6.75 4.14
C ILE A 321 -12.71 -6.11 5.31
N LYS A 322 -12.21 -5.00 5.88
CA LYS A 322 -12.78 -4.37 7.09
C LYS A 322 -14.23 -3.91 6.95
N SER A 323 -14.73 -3.71 5.73
CA SER A 323 -16.10 -3.30 5.47
C SER A 323 -17.06 -4.47 5.27
N PHE A 324 -16.57 -5.71 5.20
CA PHE A 324 -17.42 -6.87 4.98
C PHE A 324 -18.24 -7.20 6.22
N GLU A 325 -19.53 -7.46 6.02
CA GLU A 325 -20.42 -7.98 7.05
C GLU A 325 -19.96 -9.37 7.51
N MET A 326 -20.10 -9.66 8.81
CA MET A 326 -19.67 -10.95 9.38
C MET A 326 -20.35 -12.16 8.72
N THR A 327 -21.61 -12.03 8.31
CA THR A 327 -22.32 -13.09 7.57
C THR A 327 -21.63 -13.43 6.26
N LEU A 328 -21.01 -12.43 5.61
CA LEU A 328 -20.29 -12.61 4.37
C LEU A 328 -18.95 -13.31 4.59
N ILE A 329 -18.22 -12.90 5.64
CA ILE A 329 -16.99 -13.55 6.08
C ILE A 329 -17.23 -15.04 6.33
N GLU A 330 -18.30 -15.38 7.05
CA GLU A 330 -18.68 -16.77 7.33
C GLU A 330 -19.12 -17.53 6.06
N GLN A 331 -19.92 -16.90 5.20
CA GLN A 331 -20.40 -17.51 3.95
C GLN A 331 -19.24 -17.96 3.05
N TYR A 332 -18.23 -17.11 2.88
CA TYR A 332 -17.05 -17.41 2.06
C TYR A 332 -15.89 -18.00 2.86
N ARG A 333 -16.08 -18.23 4.16
CA ARG A 333 -15.11 -18.85 5.06
C ARG A 333 -13.78 -18.10 5.13
N LEU A 334 -13.84 -16.78 4.97
CA LEU A 334 -12.65 -15.93 4.97
C LEU A 334 -11.93 -15.96 6.33
N ASP A 335 -12.68 -16.18 7.42
CA ASP A 335 -12.18 -16.44 8.78
C ASP A 335 -11.20 -17.62 8.87
N ARG A 336 -11.31 -18.60 7.96
CA ARG A 336 -10.43 -19.79 7.93
C ARG A 336 -9.46 -19.78 6.78
N LEU A 337 -9.75 -19.00 5.75
CA LEU A 337 -8.91 -18.94 4.56
C LEU A 337 -7.80 -17.92 4.69
N LEU A 338 -8.07 -16.78 5.35
CA LEU A 338 -7.20 -15.62 5.38
C LEU A 338 -6.75 -15.26 6.79
N GLU A 339 -5.57 -14.67 6.86
CA GLU A 339 -5.10 -13.91 8.00
C GLU A 339 -4.90 -12.47 7.57
N VAL A 340 -5.62 -11.57 8.23
CA VAL A 340 -5.67 -10.18 7.84
C VAL A 340 -4.47 -9.43 8.38
N VAL A 341 -3.79 -8.67 7.50
CA VAL A 341 -2.64 -7.83 7.84
C VAL A 341 -3.07 -6.37 7.85
N VAL A 342 -3.05 -5.77 9.04
CA VAL A 342 -3.34 -4.35 9.24
C VAL A 342 -2.07 -3.54 8.91
N TRP A 343 -2.21 -2.54 8.05
CA TRP A 343 -1.14 -1.61 7.71
C TRP A 343 -1.52 -0.20 8.18
N ASP A 344 -0.58 0.46 8.84
CA ASP A 344 -0.69 1.85 9.30
C ASP A 344 0.73 2.43 9.36
N TYR A 345 0.97 3.49 8.59
CA TYR A 345 2.25 4.20 8.52
C TYR A 345 2.20 5.56 9.25
N SER A 346 1.11 5.84 9.97
CA SER A 346 0.99 7.07 10.73
C SER A 346 1.98 7.12 11.89
N GLU A 347 2.44 8.31 12.24
CA GLU A 347 3.39 8.52 13.34
C GLU A 347 2.84 8.10 14.70
N THR A 348 1.51 8.00 14.81
CA THR A 348 0.82 7.58 16.02
C THR A 348 0.02 6.33 15.70
N LEU A 349 0.62 5.16 15.95
CA LEU A 349 -0.13 3.91 16.00
C LEU A 349 -1.17 4.02 17.11
N GLN A 350 -2.38 4.43 16.77
CA GLN A 350 -3.51 4.21 17.65
C GLN A 350 -3.72 2.71 17.68
N GLN A 351 -3.15 2.06 18.71
CA GLN A 351 -3.53 0.71 19.07
C GLN A 351 -5.06 0.73 19.20
N GLN A 352 -5.76 0.17 18.20
CA GLN A 352 -7.19 0.00 18.26
C GLN A 352 -7.47 -1.06 19.32
N ASN A 353 -7.39 -0.68 20.59
CA ASN A 353 -7.74 -1.49 21.76
C ASN A 353 -9.27 -1.57 21.88
N GLY A 354 -9.94 -1.93 20.78
CA GLY A 354 -11.38 -1.95 20.67
C GLY A 354 -11.81 -2.86 19.53
N ILE A 355 -11.95 -4.14 19.86
CA ILE A 355 -12.73 -5.14 19.11
C ILE A 355 -12.10 -5.57 17.79
N LEU A 356 -11.23 -6.58 17.86
CA LEU A 356 -11.12 -7.66 16.87
C LEU A 356 -10.26 -8.77 17.50
N LEU A 357 -10.69 -10.02 17.36
CA LEU A 357 -10.15 -11.26 17.95
C LEU A 357 -10.75 -11.69 19.30
N ALA A 358 -12.06 -11.92 19.31
CA ALA A 358 -12.69 -12.95 20.15
C ALA A 358 -13.99 -13.44 19.51
N SER A 359 -13.87 -14.36 18.56
CA SER A 359 -14.87 -15.39 18.23
C SER A 359 -14.28 -16.37 17.22
#